data_AF-A0A3M1ZKE6-F1
#
_entry.id   AF-A0A3M1ZKE6-F1
#
_cell.length_a   1.000
_cell.length_b   1.000
_cell.length_c   1.000
_cell.angle_alpha   90.00
_cell.angle_beta   90.00
_cell.angle_gamma   90.00
#
_symmetry.space_group_name_H-M   'P 1'
#
loop_
_entity.id
_entity.type
_entity.pdbx_description
1 polymer ?
#
loop_
_entity_poly.entity_id
_entity_poly.type
_entity_poly.pdbx_seq_one_letter_code
_entity_poly.pdbx_strand_id
1 'polypeptide(L)'
;MLCCKGAAMNEDELSFADMLLRLDALHICLMVGIPFVATFSEINFSLGQSMLGSIEFVMMLSLSMLAWLLWCKGSRPVYGHLFLGHAAVLFGLLYFLGGFGGIGFIWSLGFPYIACLVVGSVAGGMWSLAYLLALVAVGFFVQEVIVQTTAQLLYIVLAYTAMSLIAYCAAVVREAREARMAKLEGRLGLRSCSPQDIPTFLEILEQSDGR
;
A
#
# COMPACT_ATOMS: atom_id res chain seq x y z
N MET A 1 -37.12 -23.91 -13.64
CA MET A 1 -37.50 -23.02 -12.52
C MET A 1 -36.91 -23.63 -11.26
N LEU A 2 -35.64 -23.34 -10.96
CA LEU A 2 -34.92 -23.90 -9.81
C LEU A 2 -34.91 -22.83 -8.73
N CYS A 3 -35.63 -23.12 -7.66
CA CYS A 3 -35.77 -22.29 -6.48
C CYS A 3 -34.46 -22.36 -5.68
N CYS A 4 -33.59 -21.35 -5.82
CA CYS A 4 -32.45 -21.18 -4.94
C CYS A 4 -32.97 -20.82 -3.55
N LYS A 5 -33.01 -21.82 -2.68
CA LYS A 5 -33.31 -21.70 -1.26
C LYS A 5 -32.20 -20.88 -0.62
N GLY A 6 -32.51 -19.62 -0.33
CA GLY A 6 -31.59 -18.64 0.21
C GLY A 6 -31.00 -19.12 1.54
N ALA A 7 -29.68 -19.24 1.56
CA ALA A 7 -28.93 -19.12 2.79
C ALA A 7 -29.03 -17.64 3.21
N ALA A 8 -29.74 -17.37 4.30
CA ALA A 8 -29.71 -16.07 4.96
C ALA A 8 -28.30 -15.86 5.53
N MET A 9 -27.39 -15.37 4.69
CA MET A 9 -26.14 -14.77 5.14
C MET A 9 -26.50 -13.45 5.82
N ASN A 10 -25.96 -13.22 7.02
CA ASN A 10 -26.10 -11.96 7.76
C ASN A 10 -25.74 -10.78 6.83
N GLU A 11 -26.71 -9.91 6.59
CA GLU A 11 -26.57 -8.74 5.70
C GLU A 11 -25.42 -7.81 6.14
N ASP A 12 -25.04 -7.84 7.43
CA ASP A 12 -23.98 -7.00 7.99
C ASP A 12 -22.55 -7.45 7.63
N GLU A 13 -22.28 -8.76 7.48
CA GLU A 13 -20.94 -9.24 7.10
C GLU A 13 -20.66 -9.06 5.60
N LEU A 14 -21.70 -9.12 4.77
CA LEU A 14 -21.57 -8.84 3.33
C LEU A 14 -21.19 -7.37 3.09
N SER A 15 -21.62 -6.46 3.97
CA SER A 15 -21.40 -5.02 3.85
C SER A 15 -19.92 -4.61 3.94
N PHE A 16 -19.17 -5.17 4.90
CA PHE A 16 -17.77 -4.78 5.10
C PHE A 16 -16.83 -5.39 4.05
N ALA A 17 -17.04 -6.66 3.69
CA ALA A 17 -16.24 -7.31 2.65
C ALA A 17 -16.45 -6.62 1.29
N ASP A 18 -17.69 -6.28 0.94
CA ASP A 18 -17.99 -5.53 -0.27
C ASP A 18 -17.41 -4.11 -0.24
N MET A 19 -17.40 -3.46 0.93
CA MET A 19 -16.75 -2.16 1.09
C MET A 19 -15.23 -2.26 0.89
N LEU A 20 -14.57 -3.27 1.46
CA LEU A 20 -13.13 -3.51 1.26
C LEU A 20 -12.80 -3.86 -0.20
N LEU A 21 -13.64 -4.65 -0.87
CA LEU A 21 -13.47 -4.98 -2.29
C LEU A 21 -13.62 -3.77 -3.21
N ARG A 22 -14.30 -2.71 -2.74
CA ARG A 22 -14.44 -1.44 -3.47
C ARG A 22 -13.28 -0.48 -3.26
N LEU A 23 -12.45 -0.69 -2.24
CA LEU A 23 -11.32 0.18 -1.95
C LEU A 23 -10.11 -0.19 -2.81
N ASP A 24 -9.59 0.81 -3.52
CA ASP A 24 -8.32 0.70 -4.23
C ASP A 24 -7.19 0.37 -3.23
N ALA A 25 -6.19 -0.39 -3.66
CA ALA A 25 -5.08 -0.84 -2.83
C ALA A 25 -4.38 0.33 -2.10
N LEU A 26 -4.30 1.50 -2.75
CA LEU A 26 -3.74 2.70 -2.14
C LEU A 26 -4.53 3.18 -0.91
N HIS A 27 -5.87 3.10 -0.93
CA HIS A 27 -6.69 3.47 0.22
C HIS A 27 -6.40 2.55 1.40
N ILE A 28 -6.34 1.24 1.16
CA ILE A 28 -6.01 0.25 2.18
C ILE A 28 -4.62 0.52 2.75
N CYS A 29 -3.63 0.77 1.89
CA CYS A 29 -2.28 1.11 2.31
C CYS A 29 -2.23 2.39 3.16
N LEU A 30 -3.02 3.42 2.84
CA LEU A 30 -3.09 4.65 3.64
C LEU A 30 -3.80 4.43 4.98
N MET A 31 -4.92 3.69 4.99
CA MET A 31 -5.66 3.38 6.21
C MET A 31 -4.83 2.58 7.22
N VAL A 32 -3.94 1.71 6.74
CA VAL A 32 -3.01 0.96 7.60
C VAL A 32 -1.75 1.78 7.89
N GLY A 33 -1.21 2.47 6.89
CA GLY A 33 0.06 3.18 6.99
C GLY A 33 0.02 4.39 7.93
N ILE A 34 -1.05 5.17 7.94
CA ILE A 34 -1.18 6.34 8.83
C ILE A 34 -1.12 5.96 10.32
N PRO A 35 -1.98 5.06 10.84
CA PRO A 35 -1.92 4.68 12.26
C PRO A 35 -0.61 3.96 12.60
N PHE A 36 -0.05 3.22 11.65
CA PHE A 36 1.26 2.60 11.81
C PHE A 36 2.35 3.66 12.04
N VAL A 37 2.48 4.64 11.15
CA VAL A 37 3.47 5.73 11.28
C VAL A 37 3.22 6.57 12.55
N ALA A 38 1.96 6.83 12.89
CA ALA A 38 1.61 7.55 14.13
C ALA A 38 2.12 6.81 15.38
N THR A 39 1.90 5.49 15.44
CA THR A 39 2.35 4.64 16.55
C THR A 39 3.88 4.63 16.65
N PHE A 40 4.58 4.52 15.52
CA PHE A 40 6.05 4.58 15.52
C PHE A 40 6.59 5.94 15.96
N SER A 41 5.94 7.03 15.54
CA SER A 41 6.29 8.38 15.97
C SER A 41 6.20 8.53 17.49
N GLU A 42 5.09 8.08 18.09
CA GLU A 42 4.89 8.10 19.54
C GLU A 42 5.92 7.26 20.29
N ILE A 43 6.21 6.04 19.81
CA ILE A 43 7.23 5.17 20.37
C ILE A 43 8.61 5.84 20.31
N ASN A 44 8.98 6.42 19.15
CA ASN A 44 10.28 7.06 18.98
C ASN A 44 10.43 8.30 19.87
N PHE A 45 9.39 9.11 20.05
CA PHE A 45 9.41 10.19 21.03
C PHE A 45 9.58 9.67 22.46
N SER A 46 8.87 8.60 22.81
CA SER A 46 8.93 7.98 24.14
C SER A 46 10.32 7.40 24.46
N LEU A 47 11.06 6.98 23.44
CA LEU A 47 12.44 6.48 23.55
C LEU A 47 13.51 7.58 23.43
N GLY A 48 13.11 8.86 23.33
CA GLY A 48 14.03 9.99 23.18
C GLY A 48 14.62 10.17 21.77
N GLN A 49 14.19 9.37 20.79
CA GLN A 49 14.62 9.44 19.38
C GLN A 49 13.90 10.57 18.63
N SER A 50 14.11 11.80 19.08
CA SER A 50 13.34 12.98 18.65
C SER A 50 13.42 13.26 17.15
N MET A 51 14.57 12.99 16.52
CA MET A 51 14.74 13.19 15.07
C MET A 51 13.84 12.25 14.27
N LEU A 52 13.87 10.95 14.56
CA LEU A 52 13.07 9.95 13.85
C LEU A 52 11.57 10.17 14.12
N GLY A 53 11.21 10.39 15.39
CA GLY A 53 9.83 10.70 15.77
C GLY A 53 9.27 11.93 15.06
N SER A 54 10.07 12.98 14.87
CA SER A 54 9.66 14.19 14.14
C SER A 54 9.45 13.93 12.64
N ILE A 55 10.33 13.15 12.01
CA ILE A 55 10.18 12.77 10.60
C ILE A 55 8.90 11.95 10.41
N GLU A 56 8.65 10.97 11.28
CA GLU A 56 7.44 10.14 11.24
C GLU A 56 6.18 10.97 11.50
N PHE A 57 6.22 11.95 12.41
CA PHE A 57 5.10 12.86 12.64
C PHE A 57 4.78 13.70 11.40
N VAL A 58 5.78 14.29 10.75
CA VAL A 58 5.60 15.04 9.50
C VAL A 58 5.05 14.13 8.40
N MET A 59 5.55 12.89 8.33
CA MET A 59 5.07 11.88 7.38
C MET A 59 3.61 11.48 7.64
N MET A 60 3.20 11.34 8.91
CA MET A 60 1.80 11.09 9.27
C MET A 60 0.90 12.22 8.76
N LEU A 61 1.30 13.49 8.93
CA LEU A 61 0.54 14.64 8.44
C LEU A 61 0.46 14.66 6.90
N SER A 62 1.56 14.42 6.20
CA SER A 62 1.57 14.42 4.73
C SER A 62 0.80 13.23 4.14
N LEU A 63 0.86 12.04 4.77
CA LEU A 63 0.05 10.88 4.39
C LEU A 63 -1.44 11.12 4.67
N SER A 64 -1.78 11.78 5.77
CA SER A 64 -3.17 12.15 6.09
C SER A 64 -3.72 13.16 5.06
N MET A 65 -2.90 14.13 4.65
CA MET A 65 -3.25 15.03 3.56
C MET A 65 -3.41 14.29 2.22
N LEU A 66 -2.55 13.30 1.93
CA LEU A 66 -2.66 12.48 0.74
C LEU A 66 -3.96 11.65 0.75
N ALA A 67 -4.33 11.05 1.88
CA ALA A 67 -5.58 10.31 2.06
C ALA A 67 -6.80 11.22 1.88
N TRP A 68 -6.78 12.43 2.44
CA TRP A 68 -7.82 13.43 2.22
C TRP A 68 -7.95 13.80 0.74
N LEU A 69 -6.84 14.07 0.06
CA LEU A 69 -6.84 14.38 -1.37
C LEU A 69 -7.39 13.23 -2.21
N LEU A 70 -7.04 12.00 -1.86
CA LEU A 70 -7.53 10.78 -2.51
C LEU A 70 -9.05 10.64 -2.33
N TRP A 71 -9.56 10.91 -1.13
CA TRP A 71 -11.00 10.89 -0.83
C TRP A 71 -11.78 11.96 -1.59
N CYS A 72 -11.25 13.19 -1.68
CA CYS A 72 -11.95 14.28 -2.35
C CYS A 72 -11.84 14.26 -3.87
N LYS A 73 -10.72 13.76 -4.43
CA LYS A 73 -10.41 13.88 -5.87
C LYS A 73 -10.36 12.55 -6.61
N GLY A 74 -10.55 11.43 -5.91
CA GLY A 74 -10.44 10.08 -6.45
C GLY A 74 -9.00 9.62 -6.68
N SER A 75 -8.84 8.36 -7.10
CA SER A 75 -7.54 7.74 -7.36
C SER A 75 -6.86 8.35 -8.59
N ARG A 76 -5.59 8.74 -8.42
CA ARG A 76 -4.71 9.22 -9.49
C ARG A 76 -3.36 8.49 -9.39
N PRO A 77 -2.73 8.10 -10.52
CA PRO A 77 -1.45 7.39 -10.49
C PRO A 77 -0.35 8.11 -9.70
N VAL A 78 -0.33 9.44 -9.74
CA VAL A 78 0.64 10.27 -9.01
C VAL A 78 0.58 10.06 -7.49
N TYR A 79 -0.59 9.77 -6.93
CA TYR A 79 -0.75 9.55 -5.49
C TYR A 79 -0.08 8.26 -5.04
N GLY A 80 -0.11 7.22 -5.87
CA GLY A 80 0.64 5.98 -5.62
C GLY A 80 2.14 6.23 -5.53
N HIS A 81 2.70 7.01 -6.47
CA HIS A 81 4.13 7.36 -6.44
C HIS A 81 4.52 8.25 -5.25
N LEU A 82 3.67 9.21 -4.87
CA LEU A 82 3.90 10.02 -3.67
C LEU A 82 3.89 9.15 -2.40
N PHE A 83 2.96 8.20 -2.30
CA PHE A 83 2.92 7.25 -1.20
C PHE A 83 4.20 6.39 -1.14
N LEU A 84 4.67 5.86 -2.28
CA LEU A 84 5.90 5.08 -2.34
C LEU A 84 7.14 5.90 -1.98
N GLY A 85 7.16 7.19 -2.29
CA GLY A 85 8.20 8.11 -1.81
C GLY A 85 8.28 8.15 -0.29
N HIS A 86 7.12 8.26 0.40
CA HIS A 86 7.09 8.22 1.87
C HIS A 86 7.54 6.87 2.40
N ALA A 87 7.05 5.77 1.84
CA ALA A 87 7.43 4.41 2.25
C ALA A 87 8.94 4.16 2.07
N ALA A 88 9.53 4.61 0.96
CA ALA A 88 10.96 4.51 0.69
C ALA A 88 11.79 5.29 1.72
N VAL A 89 11.38 6.53 2.05
CA VAL A 89 12.06 7.33 3.07
C VAL A 89 11.96 6.65 4.44
N LEU A 90 10.77 6.20 4.83
CA LEU A 90 10.55 5.55 6.13
C LEU A 90 11.38 4.27 6.28
N PHE A 91 11.27 3.35 5.32
CA PHE A 91 11.99 2.09 5.39
C PHE A 91 13.50 2.28 5.25
N GLY A 92 13.94 3.29 4.49
CA GLY A 92 15.35 3.65 4.40
C GLY A 92 15.88 4.18 5.73
N LEU A 93 15.14 5.06 6.40
CA LEU A 93 15.51 5.55 7.73
C LEU A 93 15.56 4.41 8.74
N LEU A 94 14.57 3.51 8.76
CA LEU A 94 14.57 2.32 9.63
C LEU A 94 15.74 1.38 9.32
N TYR A 95 16.15 1.28 8.05
CA TYR A 95 17.30 0.50 7.63
C TYR A 95 18.61 1.06 8.21
N PHE A 96 18.83 2.38 8.11
CA PHE A 96 20.10 3.00 8.50
C PHE A 96 20.18 3.41 9.97
N LEU A 97 19.14 4.05 10.49
CA LEU A 97 19.10 4.47 11.90
C LEU A 97 18.80 3.31 12.84
N GLY A 98 18.36 2.18 12.27
CA GLY A 98 17.91 1.02 13.02
C GLY A 98 16.50 1.23 13.58
N GLY A 99 15.90 0.12 13.97
CA GLY A 99 14.70 0.10 14.81
C GLY A 99 15.04 -0.44 16.19
N PHE A 100 14.04 -0.47 17.07
CA PHE A 100 14.17 -1.14 18.36
C PHE A 100 14.65 -2.59 18.16
N GLY A 101 15.77 -2.97 18.78
CA GLY A 101 16.34 -4.32 18.67
C GLY A 101 17.09 -4.62 17.37
N GLY A 102 17.44 -3.63 16.54
CA GLY A 102 18.27 -3.83 15.35
C GLY A 102 17.57 -4.52 14.17
N ILE A 103 16.24 -4.69 14.25
CA ILE A 103 15.42 -5.33 13.21
C ILE A 103 14.93 -4.37 12.12
N GLY A 104 15.44 -3.14 12.11
CA GLY A 104 15.01 -2.07 11.19
C GLY A 104 15.10 -2.46 9.70
N PHE A 105 16.09 -3.27 9.34
CA PHE A 105 16.29 -3.76 7.98
C PHE A 105 15.17 -4.68 7.47
N ILE A 106 14.45 -5.37 8.36
CA ILE A 106 13.38 -6.31 7.98
C ILE A 106 12.23 -5.54 7.30
N TRP A 107 11.96 -4.31 7.73
CA TRP A 107 10.93 -3.47 7.13
C TRP A 107 11.20 -3.15 5.66
N SER A 108 12.47 -3.04 5.27
CA SER A 108 12.85 -2.85 3.86
C SER A 108 12.47 -4.04 2.98
N LEU A 109 12.35 -5.26 3.53
CA LEU A 109 11.91 -6.43 2.76
C LEU A 109 10.44 -6.37 2.36
N GLY A 110 9.63 -5.56 3.05
CA GLY A 110 8.22 -5.33 2.71
C GLY A 110 8.02 -4.33 1.57
N PHE A 111 9.01 -3.48 1.27
CA PHE A 111 8.90 -2.43 0.26
C PHE A 111 8.49 -2.94 -1.13
N PRO A 112 9.08 -4.03 -1.69
CA PRO A 112 8.73 -4.48 -3.03
C PRO A 112 7.26 -4.89 -3.17
N TYR A 113 6.70 -5.50 -2.13
CA TYR A 113 5.29 -5.88 -2.09
C TYR A 113 4.40 -4.65 -2.13
N ILE A 114 4.69 -3.66 -1.29
CA ILE A 114 3.92 -2.41 -1.25
C ILE A 114 4.03 -1.67 -2.60
N ALA A 115 5.22 -1.61 -3.18
CA ALA A 115 5.44 -1.00 -4.49
C ALA A 115 4.62 -1.67 -5.60
N CYS A 116 4.74 -3.00 -5.74
CA CYS A 116 4.01 -3.74 -6.77
C CYS A 116 2.49 -3.76 -6.54
N LEU A 117 2.06 -3.76 -5.27
CA LEU A 117 0.64 -3.71 -4.91
C LEU A 117 0.00 -2.39 -5.36
N VAL A 118 0.68 -1.26 -5.09
CA VAL A 118 0.14 0.10 -5.26
C VAL A 118 0.22 0.60 -6.71
N VAL A 119 1.34 0.39 -7.41
CA VAL A 119 1.55 0.95 -8.77
C VAL A 119 1.63 -0.11 -9.87
N GLY A 120 1.42 -1.39 -9.54
CA GLY A 120 1.50 -2.50 -10.48
C GLY A 120 2.90 -3.06 -10.67
N SER A 121 3.02 -4.11 -11.47
CA SER A 121 4.23 -4.93 -11.63
C SER A 121 5.41 -4.13 -12.18
N VAL A 122 5.24 -3.44 -13.31
CA VAL A 122 6.34 -2.74 -14.00
C VAL A 122 6.84 -1.56 -13.17
N ALA A 123 5.96 -0.64 -12.79
CA ALA A 123 6.34 0.53 -12.01
C ALA A 123 6.82 0.14 -10.60
N GLY A 124 6.20 -0.89 -9.99
CA GLY A 124 6.61 -1.40 -8.68
C GLY A 124 7.97 -2.06 -8.71
N GLY A 125 8.29 -2.80 -9.78
CA GLY A 125 9.61 -3.36 -10.03
C GLY A 125 10.68 -2.29 -10.19
N MET A 126 10.38 -1.21 -10.93
CA MET A 126 11.29 -0.05 -11.06
C MET A 126 11.54 0.63 -9.71
N TRP A 127 10.50 0.85 -8.91
CA TRP A 127 10.64 1.39 -7.55
C TRP A 127 11.48 0.47 -6.66
N SER A 128 11.25 -0.85 -6.73
CA SER A 128 11.98 -1.83 -5.94
C SER A 128 13.48 -1.83 -6.29
N LEU A 129 13.81 -1.74 -7.58
CA LEU A 129 15.19 -1.64 -8.05
C LEU A 129 15.83 -0.31 -7.63
N ALA A 130 15.14 0.81 -7.83
CA ALA A 130 15.63 2.13 -7.45
C ALA A 130 15.90 2.22 -5.95
N TYR A 131 15.00 1.67 -5.13
CA TYR A 131 15.17 1.60 -3.68
C TYR A 131 16.37 0.75 -3.27
N LEU A 132 16.55 -0.44 -3.88
CA LEU A 132 17.74 -1.28 -3.63
C LEU A 132 19.04 -0.54 -3.97
N LEU A 133 19.09 0.11 -5.13
CA LEU A 133 20.25 0.89 -5.56
C LEU A 133 20.52 2.05 -4.59
N ALA A 134 19.47 2.72 -4.11
CA ALA A 134 19.60 3.78 -3.11
C ALA A 134 20.15 3.23 -1.77
N LEU A 135 19.65 2.08 -1.29
CA LEU A 135 20.17 1.44 -0.08
C LEU A 135 21.65 1.07 -0.21
N VAL A 136 22.04 0.49 -1.34
CA VAL A 136 23.45 0.12 -1.58
C VAL A 136 24.32 1.37 -1.68
N ALA A 137 23.89 2.39 -2.44
CA ALA A 137 24.64 3.63 -2.59
C ALA A 137 24.83 4.35 -1.26
N VAL A 138 23.75 4.58 -0.50
CA VAL A 138 23.82 5.21 0.83
C VAL A 138 24.63 4.34 1.79
N GLY A 139 24.49 3.01 1.72
CA GLY A 139 25.28 2.07 2.50
C GLY A 139 26.79 2.25 2.33
N PHE A 140 27.27 2.49 1.11
CA PHE A 140 28.69 2.80 0.87
C PHE A 140 29.13 4.12 1.49
N PHE A 141 28.27 5.15 1.52
CA PHE A 141 28.60 6.44 2.13
C PHE A 141 28.56 6.42 3.66
N VAL A 142 27.71 5.57 4.24
CA VAL A 142 27.49 5.49 5.69
C VAL A 142 28.30 4.35 6.34
N GLN A 143 29.08 3.58 5.56
CA GLN A 143 29.92 2.48 6.04
C GLN A 143 30.94 2.89 7.12
N GLU A 144 31.35 4.16 7.17
CA GLU A 144 32.22 4.65 8.24
C GLU A 144 31.51 4.76 9.61
N VAL A 145 30.17 4.77 9.62
CA VAL A 145 29.34 4.98 10.82
C VAL A 145 28.65 3.70 11.29
N ILE A 146 28.35 2.77 10.37
CA ILE A 146 27.58 1.55 10.68
C ILE A 146 28.46 0.31 10.44
N VAL A 147 28.76 -0.42 11.52
CA VAL A 147 29.50 -1.68 11.52
C VAL A 147 28.62 -2.83 10.98
N GLN A 148 28.17 -2.75 9.74
CA GLN A 148 27.60 -3.92 9.05
C GLN A 148 28.71 -4.68 8.34
N THR A 149 28.79 -5.98 8.57
CA THR A 149 29.74 -6.83 7.85
C THR A 149 29.32 -6.96 6.39
N THR A 150 30.28 -7.06 5.46
CA THR A 150 29.99 -7.29 4.03
C THR A 150 29.06 -8.48 3.79
N ALA A 151 29.17 -9.51 4.65
CA ALA A 151 28.28 -10.67 4.63
C ALA A 151 26.82 -10.32 4.94
N GLN A 152 26.55 -9.47 5.93
CA GLN A 152 25.19 -9.03 6.27
C GLN A 152 24.56 -8.24 5.13
N LEU A 153 25.32 -7.33 4.51
CA LEU A 153 24.85 -6.56 3.35
C LEU A 153 24.48 -7.51 2.19
N LEU A 154 25.32 -8.52 1.93
CA LEU A 154 25.05 -9.52 0.90
C LEU A 154 23.76 -10.31 1.19
N TYR A 155 23.53 -10.74 2.44
CA TYR A 155 22.30 -11.44 2.82
C TYR A 155 21.06 -10.56 2.65
N ILE A 156 21.15 -9.29 3.01
CA ILE A 156 20.07 -8.32 2.84
C ILE A 156 19.75 -8.13 1.36
N VAL A 157 20.77 -7.92 0.50
CA VAL A 157 20.58 -7.76 -0.94
C VAL A 157 19.95 -9.01 -1.55
N LEU A 158 20.40 -10.20 -1.15
CA LEU A 158 19.85 -11.45 -1.64
C LEU A 158 18.39 -11.66 -1.20
N ALA A 159 18.09 -11.43 0.07
CA ALA A 159 16.73 -11.52 0.62
C ALA A 159 15.80 -10.51 -0.05
N TYR A 160 16.23 -9.26 -0.17
CA TYR A 160 15.47 -8.21 -0.83
C TYR A 160 15.19 -8.54 -2.31
N THR A 161 16.18 -9.08 -3.02
CA THR A 161 16.03 -9.51 -4.42
C THR A 161 15.01 -10.64 -4.55
N ALA A 162 15.09 -11.65 -3.68
CA ALA A 162 14.13 -12.75 -3.66
C ALA A 162 12.70 -12.23 -3.40
N MET A 163 12.53 -11.36 -2.39
CA MET A 163 11.24 -10.75 -2.07
C MET A 163 10.71 -9.88 -3.22
N SER A 164 11.59 -9.15 -3.91
CA SER A 164 11.24 -8.34 -5.09
C SER A 164 10.74 -9.20 -6.24
N LEU A 165 11.39 -10.33 -6.51
CA LEU A 165 10.95 -11.27 -7.55
C LEU A 165 9.58 -11.87 -7.22
N ILE A 166 9.36 -12.28 -5.95
CA ILE A 166 8.07 -12.82 -5.53
C ILE A 166 6.97 -11.76 -5.66
N ALA A 167 7.22 -10.54 -5.17
CA ALA A 167 6.28 -9.43 -5.27
C ALA A 167 5.92 -9.10 -6.73
N TYR A 168 6.93 -9.04 -7.60
CA TYR A 168 6.76 -8.78 -9.03
C TYR A 168 5.92 -9.88 -9.70
N CYS A 169 6.29 -11.15 -9.50
CA CYS A 169 5.55 -12.29 -10.06
C CYS A 169 4.10 -12.33 -9.57
N ALA A 170 3.86 -12.06 -8.28
CA ALA A 170 2.51 -11.99 -7.73
C ALA A 170 1.68 -10.88 -8.38
N ALA A 171 2.28 -9.70 -8.60
CA ALA A 171 1.62 -8.60 -9.29
C ALA A 171 1.32 -8.92 -10.77
N VAL A 172 2.25 -9.53 -11.50
CA VAL A 172 2.01 -9.99 -12.89
C VAL A 172 0.85 -10.98 -12.96
N VAL A 173 0.78 -11.94 -12.03
CA VAL A 173 -0.32 -12.92 -11.97
C VAL A 173 -1.65 -12.22 -11.65
N ARG A 174 -1.66 -11.26 -10.72
CA ARG A 174 -2.84 -10.46 -10.39
C ARG A 174 -3.35 -9.70 -11.61
N GLU A 175 -2.47 -8.95 -12.28
CA GLU A 175 -2.81 -8.17 -13.48
C GLU A 175 -3.32 -9.05 -14.63
N ALA A 176 -2.70 -10.22 -14.84
CA ALA A 176 -3.15 -11.18 -15.83
C ALA A 176 -4.55 -11.74 -15.51
N ARG A 177 -4.88 -11.94 -14.23
CA ARG A 177 -6.21 -12.38 -13.79
C ARG A 177 -7.26 -11.28 -14.02
N GLU A 178 -6.96 -10.05 -13.62
CA GLU A 178 -7.84 -8.88 -13.82
C GLU A 178 -8.12 -8.66 -15.32
N ALA A 179 -7.09 -8.72 -16.17
CA ALA A 179 -7.25 -8.60 -17.62
C ALA A 179 -8.10 -9.72 -18.24
N ARG A 180 -8.08 -10.94 -17.68
CA ARG A 180 -8.95 -12.04 -18.13
C ARG A 180 -10.39 -11.83 -17.70
N MET A 181 -10.63 -11.37 -16.47
CA MET A 181 -11.97 -11.06 -15.97
C MET A 181 -12.63 -9.95 -16.79
N ALA A 182 -11.90 -8.86 -17.05
CA ALA A 182 -12.40 -7.77 -17.89
C ALA A 182 -12.78 -8.22 -19.31
N LYS A 183 -12.00 -9.15 -19.90
CA LYS A 183 -12.32 -9.75 -21.22
C LYS A 183 -13.58 -10.61 -21.17
N LEU A 184 -13.82 -11.34 -20.08
CA LEU A 184 -15.01 -12.17 -19.92
C LEU A 184 -16.27 -11.32 -19.73
N GLU A 185 -16.20 -10.27 -18.91
CA GLU A 185 -17.29 -9.30 -18.72
C GLU A 185 -17.68 -8.64 -20.04
N GLY A 186 -16.69 -8.19 -20.83
CA GLY A 186 -16.93 -7.64 -22.16
C GLY A 186 -17.57 -8.63 -23.15
N ARG A 187 -17.29 -9.93 -23.04
CA ARG A 187 -17.90 -10.97 -23.90
C ARG A 187 -19.33 -11.31 -23.50
N LEU A 188 -19.63 -11.31 -22.21
CA LEU A 188 -20.96 -11.66 -21.70
C LEU A 188 -21.99 -10.54 -21.92
N GLY A 189 -21.56 -9.37 -22.40
CA GLY A 189 -22.44 -8.21 -22.51
C GLY A 189 -22.96 -7.74 -21.15
N LEU A 190 -22.37 -8.24 -20.06
CA LEU A 190 -22.56 -7.71 -18.72
C LEU A 190 -21.88 -6.34 -18.75
N ARG A 191 -22.63 -5.31 -19.15
CA ARG A 191 -22.29 -3.96 -18.72
C ARG A 191 -22.22 -4.06 -17.20
N SER A 192 -21.03 -3.97 -16.65
CA SER A 192 -20.89 -3.57 -15.27
C SER A 192 -21.69 -2.29 -15.16
N CYS A 193 -22.83 -2.34 -14.46
CA CYS A 193 -23.42 -1.10 -13.98
C CYS A 193 -22.25 -0.44 -13.23
N SER A 194 -21.77 0.69 -13.74
CA SER A 194 -20.72 1.40 -13.04
C SER A 194 -21.26 1.62 -11.62
N PRO A 195 -20.46 1.48 -10.55
CA PRO A 195 -20.90 1.85 -9.22
C PRO A 195 -21.43 3.31 -9.16
N GLN A 196 -21.07 4.14 -10.14
CA GLN A 196 -21.62 5.49 -10.33
C GLN A 196 -23.02 5.54 -10.94
N ASP A 197 -23.49 4.46 -11.57
CA ASP A 197 -24.84 4.32 -12.11
C ASP A 197 -25.84 3.79 -11.06
N ILE A 198 -25.36 3.43 -9.87
CA ILE A 198 -26.23 3.10 -8.74
C ILE A 198 -26.66 4.45 -8.14
N PRO A 199 -27.94 4.83 -8.23
CA PRO A 199 -28.41 6.09 -7.67
C PRO A 199 -28.00 6.15 -6.21
N THR A 200 -27.44 7.29 -5.83
CA THR A 200 -26.92 7.46 -4.47
C THR A 200 -28.10 7.34 -3.51
N PHE A 201 -27.92 6.77 -2.31
CA PHE A 201 -29.02 6.61 -1.34
C PHE A 201 -29.80 7.92 -1.08
N LEU A 202 -29.11 9.07 -1.24
CA LEU A 202 -29.69 10.42 -1.21
C LEU A 202 -30.66 10.70 -2.38
N GLU A 203 -30.37 10.27 -3.60
CA GLU A 203 -31.29 10.44 -4.75
C GLU A 203 -32.54 9.57 -4.60
N ILE A 204 -32.40 8.40 -3.96
CA ILE A 204 -33.55 7.51 -3.66
C ILE A 204 -34.45 8.14 -2.59
N LEU A 205 -33.87 8.82 -1.59
CA LEU A 205 -34.63 9.52 -0.55
C LEU A 205 -35.31 10.79 -1.07
N GLU A 206 -34.65 11.59 -1.92
CA GLU A 206 -35.27 12.76 -2.55
C GLU A 206 -36.45 12.39 -3.47
N GLN A 207 -36.42 11.21 -4.11
CA GLN A 207 -37.57 10.71 -4.88
C GLN A 207 -38.71 10.17 -4.01
N SER A 208 -38.46 9.84 -2.74
CA SER A 208 -39.47 9.30 -1.82
C SER A 208 -40.32 10.37 -1.15
N ASP A 209 -39.80 11.60 -0.94
CA ASP A 209 -40.51 12.69 -0.27
C ASP A 209 -41.42 13.53 -1.20
N GLY A 210 -41.42 13.21 -2.50
CA GLY A 210 -42.19 13.92 -3.53
C GLY A 210 -43.60 13.38 -3.79
N ARG A 211 -44.19 12.54 -2.92
CA ARG A 211 -45.56 12.00 -3.09
C ARG A 211 -46.45 12.23 -1.89
#